data_AF-A0A225WY51-F1
#
_entry.id   AF-A0A225WY51-F1
#
_cell.length_a   1.000
_cell.length_b   1.000
_cell.length_c   1.000
_cell.angle_alpha   90.00
_cell.angle_beta   90.00
_cell.angle_gamma   90.00
#
_symmetry.space_group_name_H-M   'P 1'
#
loop_
_entity.id
_entity.type
_entity.pdbx_description
1 polymer ?
#
loop_
_entity_poly.entity_id
_entity_poly.type
_entity_poly.pdbx_seq_one_letter_code
_entity_poly.pdbx_strand_id
1 'polypeptide(L)'
;MLQTFYTETKSIKQELEMLHTTIYEQEIRFREYEVQLKEKQESLEFLVKQVNNLPRFYPAHSYDLETIPLGLPAWSRVAAKMIWDQFDGDHDGKLTGEELRQLKDQMRANHENVDDIFPDYPNEPLTAADVLKLYESRDGGKLSDDLRSLGILCGLSETIALSLSVCDDTLHRIAAESRRAKTRLREVFAASKQSLEDQARDIHKLQEKEAENELQLRLSDEKVAASATSLSKAKRELSSAKHALLNLRALVDE
;
A
#
# COMPACT_ATOMS: atom_id res chain seq x y z
N MET A 1 -43.34 -27.67 -21.23
CA MET A 1 -42.76 -28.17 -19.96
C MET A 1 -41.33 -28.66 -20.15
N LEU A 2 -41.05 -29.61 -21.06
CA LEU A 2 -39.67 -30.01 -21.40
C LEU A 2 -38.83 -28.87 -22.01
N GLN A 3 -39.41 -28.08 -22.92
CA GLN A 3 -38.69 -27.00 -23.62
C GLN A 3 -38.27 -25.85 -22.70
N THR A 4 -39.08 -25.55 -21.68
CA THR A 4 -38.77 -24.58 -20.62
C THR A 4 -37.68 -25.08 -19.67
N PHE A 5 -37.67 -26.38 -19.37
CA PHE A 5 -36.63 -27.00 -18.55
C PHE A 5 -35.27 -26.90 -19.23
N TYR A 6 -35.16 -27.30 -20.50
CA TYR A 6 -33.90 -27.21 -21.27
C TYR A 6 -33.34 -25.78 -21.40
N THR A 7 -34.20 -24.77 -21.43
CA THR A 7 -33.76 -23.37 -21.42
C THR A 7 -33.21 -22.93 -20.06
N GLU A 8 -33.82 -23.39 -18.97
CA GLU A 8 -33.36 -23.11 -17.61
C GLU A 8 -32.00 -23.78 -17.34
N THR A 9 -31.81 -25.04 -17.73
CA THR A 9 -30.54 -25.78 -17.54
C THR A 9 -29.38 -25.13 -18.31
N LYS A 10 -29.66 -24.61 -19.51
CA LYS A 10 -28.67 -23.88 -20.31
C LYS A 10 -28.33 -22.52 -19.67
N SER A 11 -29.33 -21.85 -19.10
CA SER A 11 -29.16 -20.58 -18.39
C SER A 11 -28.28 -20.74 -17.15
N ILE A 12 -28.54 -21.77 -16.34
CA ILE A 12 -27.80 -22.02 -15.10
C ILE A 12 -26.33 -22.36 -15.38
N LYS A 13 -26.04 -23.11 -16.45
CA LYS A 13 -24.65 -23.37 -16.88
C LYS A 13 -23.92 -22.10 -17.31
N GLN A 14 -24.58 -21.24 -18.09
CA GLN A 14 -24.01 -19.96 -18.52
C GLN A 14 -23.73 -19.02 -17.35
N GLU A 15 -24.63 -18.99 -16.37
CA GLU A 15 -24.49 -18.16 -15.17
C GLU A 15 -23.31 -18.62 -14.30
N LEU A 16 -23.12 -19.93 -14.13
CA LEU A 16 -21.99 -20.50 -13.39
C LEU A 16 -20.64 -20.23 -14.09
N GLU A 17 -20.61 -20.31 -15.42
CA GLU A 17 -19.42 -20.01 -16.23
C GLU A 17 -19.05 -18.51 -16.20
N MET A 18 -20.05 -17.63 -16.23
CA MET A 18 -19.87 -16.19 -16.01
C MET A 18 -19.33 -15.89 -14.60
N LEU A 19 -19.85 -16.56 -13.58
CA LEU A 19 -19.43 -16.34 -12.19
C LEU A 19 -17.97 -16.76 -11.99
N HIS A 20 -17.56 -17.91 -12.54
CA HIS A 20 -16.15 -18.31 -12.55
C HIS A 20 -15.25 -17.30 -13.25
N THR A 21 -15.65 -16.83 -14.44
CA THR A 21 -14.88 -15.83 -15.19
C THR A 21 -14.73 -14.54 -14.37
N THR A 22 -15.81 -14.10 -13.73
CA THR A 22 -15.81 -12.90 -12.87
C THR A 22 -14.87 -13.07 -11.67
N ILE A 23 -14.88 -14.23 -11.01
CA ILE A 23 -13.95 -14.53 -9.90
C ILE A 23 -12.49 -14.43 -10.39
N TYR A 24 -12.17 -15.06 -11.52
CA TYR A 24 -10.82 -15.03 -12.08
C TYR A 24 -10.37 -13.61 -12.45
N GLU A 25 -11.23 -12.81 -13.08
CA GLU A 25 -10.91 -11.42 -13.42
C GLU A 25 -10.68 -10.57 -12.17
N GLN A 26 -11.51 -10.74 -11.13
CA GLN A 26 -11.33 -10.05 -9.86
C GLN A 26 -10.03 -10.45 -9.17
N GLU A 27 -9.64 -11.74 -9.22
CA GLU A 27 -8.36 -12.22 -8.69
C GLU A 27 -7.16 -11.60 -9.40
N ILE A 28 -7.20 -11.48 -10.73
CA ILE A 28 -6.13 -10.85 -11.51
C ILE A 28 -5.98 -9.38 -11.10
N ARG A 29 -7.08 -8.61 -11.14
CA ARG A 29 -7.05 -7.18 -10.77
C ARG A 29 -6.58 -6.98 -9.33
N PHE A 30 -7.00 -7.86 -8.41
CA PHE A 30 -6.55 -7.78 -7.02
C PHE A 30 -5.05 -7.99 -6.89
N ARG A 31 -4.47 -8.98 -7.61
CA ARG A 31 -3.02 -9.20 -7.62
C ARG A 31 -2.26 -7.99 -8.19
N GLU A 32 -2.76 -7.38 -9.26
CA GLU A 32 -2.18 -6.16 -9.83
C GLU A 32 -2.16 -5.01 -8.80
N TYR A 33 -3.28 -4.80 -8.09
CA TYR A 33 -3.35 -3.81 -7.02
C TYR A 33 -2.42 -4.14 -5.85
N GLU A 34 -2.28 -5.40 -5.45
CA GLU A 34 -1.34 -5.80 -4.39
C GLU A 34 0.12 -5.48 -4.76
N VAL A 35 0.50 -5.71 -6.02
CA VAL A 35 1.86 -5.42 -6.51
C VAL A 35 2.10 -3.91 -6.49
N GLN A 36 1.19 -3.11 -7.07
CA GLN A 36 1.31 -1.64 -7.07
C GLN A 36 1.38 -1.08 -5.65
N LEU A 37 0.54 -1.59 -4.74
CA LEU A 37 0.53 -1.16 -3.36
C LEU A 37 1.83 -1.52 -2.64
N LYS A 38 2.43 -2.68 -2.94
CA LYS A 38 3.72 -3.09 -2.40
C LYS A 38 4.85 -2.16 -2.85
N GLU A 39 4.93 -1.81 -4.13
CA GLU A 39 5.93 -0.87 -4.64
C GLU A 39 5.83 0.51 -3.98
N LYS A 40 4.60 1.02 -3.80
CA LYS A 40 4.37 2.29 -3.11
C LYS A 40 4.74 2.22 -1.62
N GLN A 41 4.47 1.09 -0.97
CA GLN A 41 4.87 0.84 0.42
C GLN A 41 6.40 0.87 0.57
N GLU A 42 7.13 0.15 -0.30
CA GLU A 42 8.59 0.10 -0.28
C GLU A 42 9.22 1.47 -0.54
N SER A 43 8.65 2.23 -1.49
CA SER A 43 9.09 3.60 -1.77
C SER A 43 8.92 4.52 -0.56
N LEU A 44 7.80 4.37 0.17
CA LEU A 44 7.50 5.19 1.33
C LEU A 44 8.35 4.80 2.55
N GLU A 45 8.61 3.50 2.76
CA GLU A 45 9.54 3.02 3.77
C GLU A 45 10.97 3.48 3.50
N PHE A 46 11.38 3.51 2.23
CA PHE A 46 12.67 4.09 1.83
C PHE A 46 12.76 5.57 2.20
N LEU A 47 11.73 6.36 1.88
CA LEU A 47 11.70 7.79 2.22
C LEU A 47 11.77 8.01 3.74
N VAL A 48 10.98 7.27 4.52
CA VAL A 48 11.03 7.32 6.00
C VAL A 48 12.43 6.99 6.51
N LYS A 49 13.09 5.98 5.94
CA LYS A 49 14.46 5.61 6.32
C LYS A 49 15.46 6.73 5.98
N GLN A 50 15.31 7.41 4.85
CA GLN A 50 16.16 8.55 4.50
C GLN A 50 15.95 9.71 5.48
N VAL A 51 14.71 10.06 5.81
CA VAL A 51 14.39 11.10 6.79
C VAL A 51 14.97 10.78 8.17
N ASN A 52 14.82 9.54 8.63
CA ASN A 52 15.39 9.07 9.90
C ASN A 52 16.93 9.09 9.95
N ASN A 53 17.60 9.08 8.80
CA ASN A 53 19.06 9.19 8.74
C ASN A 53 19.55 10.64 8.74
N LEU A 54 18.69 11.63 8.42
CA LEU A 54 19.07 13.04 8.39
C LEU A 54 19.68 13.55 9.71
N PRO A 55 19.18 13.18 10.91
CA PRO A 55 19.79 13.59 12.18
C PRO A 55 21.20 13.03 12.41
N ARG A 56 21.62 11.96 11.73
CA ARG A 56 23.01 11.45 11.82
C ARG A 56 24.00 12.35 11.12
N PHE A 57 23.55 13.07 10.09
CA PHE A 57 24.36 14.08 9.40
C PHE A 57 24.36 15.42 10.15
N TYR A 58 23.47 15.59 11.14
CA TYR A 58 23.34 16.82 11.94
C TYR A 58 22.98 16.48 13.39
N PRO A 59 23.91 15.92 14.17
CA PRO A 59 23.61 15.55 15.54
C PRO A 59 23.39 16.80 16.40
N ALA A 60 22.20 16.90 16.98
CA ALA A 60 21.90 17.86 18.04
C ALA A 60 22.67 17.44 19.30
N HIS A 61 23.92 17.86 19.43
CA HIS A 61 24.66 17.73 20.68
C HIS A 61 24.00 18.64 21.72
N SER A 62 23.55 18.03 22.81
CA SER A 62 22.80 18.63 23.92
C SER A 62 23.65 19.53 24.83
N TYR A 63 24.79 20.02 24.33
CA TYR A 63 25.62 21.00 25.01
C TYR A 63 25.48 22.30 24.22
N ASP A 64 24.82 23.29 24.82
CA ASP A 64 24.84 24.74 24.51
C ASP A 64 23.46 25.38 24.68
N LEU A 65 22.98 25.29 25.91
CA LEU A 65 21.94 26.18 26.45
C LEU A 65 22.58 27.43 27.08
N GLU A 66 23.78 27.82 26.65
CA GLU A 66 24.40 29.08 27.05
C GLU A 66 24.17 30.16 25.98
N THR A 67 23.49 31.20 26.46
CA THR A 67 23.30 32.56 25.93
C THR A 67 23.74 32.83 24.49
N ILE A 68 22.77 33.06 23.61
CA ILE A 68 22.98 33.75 22.33
C ILE A 68 23.55 35.15 22.65
N PRO A 69 24.67 35.58 22.04
CA PRO A 69 25.13 36.96 22.16
C PRO A 69 24.04 37.92 21.66
N LEU A 70 23.73 38.96 22.45
CA LEU A 70 22.64 39.89 22.18
C LEU A 70 22.77 40.53 20.78
N GLY A 71 21.81 40.27 19.90
CA GLY A 71 21.68 40.93 18.59
C GLY A 71 21.77 40.01 17.36
N LEU A 72 22.18 38.75 17.52
CA LEU A 72 22.29 37.80 16.42
C LEU A 72 21.01 36.95 16.23
N PRO A 73 20.54 36.70 15.00
CA PRO A 73 19.43 35.78 14.72
C PRO A 73 19.71 34.37 15.23
N ALA A 74 18.66 33.61 15.59
CA ALA A 74 18.77 32.24 16.11
C ALA A 74 19.56 31.28 15.17
N TRP A 75 19.43 31.46 13.86
CA TRP A 75 20.16 30.67 12.85
C TRP A 75 21.68 30.92 12.86
N SER A 76 22.15 32.02 13.45
CA SER A 76 23.59 32.34 13.55
C SER A 76 24.35 31.25 14.31
N ARG A 77 23.72 30.64 15.32
CA ARG A 77 24.31 29.53 16.08
C ARG A 77 24.46 28.27 15.23
N VAL A 78 23.43 27.92 14.47
CA VAL A 78 23.46 26.80 13.52
C VAL A 78 24.55 27.04 12.49
N ALA A 79 24.67 28.28 12.02
CA ALA A 79 25.71 28.70 11.11
C ALA A 79 27.14 28.58 11.67
N ALA A 80 27.38 29.13 12.85
CA ALA A 80 28.67 29.02 13.51
C ALA A 80 29.05 27.55 13.76
N LYS A 81 28.08 26.71 14.13
CA LYS A 81 28.28 25.28 14.26
C LYS A 81 28.57 24.59 12.92
N MET A 82 27.84 24.92 11.85
CA MET A 82 28.11 24.33 10.53
C MET A 82 29.47 24.76 9.97
N ILE A 83 29.91 26.01 10.23
CA ILE A 83 31.28 26.43 9.95
C ILE A 83 32.24 25.55 10.75
N TRP A 84 32.01 25.42 12.06
CA TRP A 84 32.87 24.66 12.95
C TRP A 84 33.03 23.20 12.49
N ASP A 85 31.91 22.51 12.27
CA ASP A 85 31.85 21.11 11.84
C ASP A 85 32.44 20.89 10.43
N GLN A 86 32.52 21.93 9.58
CA GLN A 86 33.15 21.84 8.26
C GLN A 86 34.68 21.73 8.34
N PHE A 87 35.27 22.33 9.37
CA PHE A 87 36.72 22.29 9.60
C PHE A 87 37.13 21.26 10.65
N ASP A 88 36.20 20.79 11.48
CA ASP A 88 36.38 19.69 12.43
C ASP A 88 36.29 18.35 11.69
N GLY A 89 37.41 17.94 11.08
CA GLY A 89 37.47 16.78 10.20
C GLY A 89 37.47 15.43 10.93
N ASP A 90 37.84 15.42 12.21
CA ASP A 90 37.77 14.24 13.07
C ASP A 90 36.51 14.19 13.97
N HIS A 91 35.71 15.27 13.93
CA HIS A 91 34.43 15.41 14.64
C HIS A 91 34.57 15.21 16.16
N ASP A 92 35.72 15.56 16.72
CA ASP A 92 35.98 15.47 18.15
C ASP A 92 35.45 16.69 18.94
N GLY A 93 34.90 17.68 18.22
CA GLY A 93 34.36 18.92 18.74
C GLY A 93 35.42 20.00 18.96
N LYS A 94 36.68 19.77 18.60
CA LYS A 94 37.82 20.66 18.81
C LYS A 94 38.64 20.77 17.54
N LEU A 95 38.81 22.00 17.05
CA LEU A 95 39.72 22.23 15.93
C LEU A 95 41.17 22.02 16.36
N THR A 96 41.85 21.10 15.69
CA THR A 96 43.30 20.97 15.78
C THR A 96 43.98 22.26 15.29
N GLY A 97 45.25 22.48 15.65
CA GLY A 97 45.99 23.68 15.23
C GLY A 97 46.11 23.85 13.70
N GLU A 98 45.90 22.78 12.93
CA GLU A 98 45.88 22.82 11.46
C GLU A 98 44.49 23.21 10.93
N GLU A 99 43.42 22.63 11.47
CA GLU A 99 42.03 22.97 11.11
C GLU A 99 41.67 24.40 11.54
N LEU A 100 42.14 24.83 12.71
CA LEU A 100 42.01 26.21 13.17
C LEU A 100 42.74 27.18 12.22
N ARG A 101 43.90 26.79 11.68
CA ARG A 101 44.62 27.62 10.70
C ARG A 101 43.83 27.73 9.39
N GLN A 102 43.23 26.64 8.92
CA GLN A 102 42.38 26.66 7.72
C GLN A 102 41.14 27.55 7.91
N LEU A 103 40.49 27.46 9.08
CA LEU A 103 39.38 28.35 9.44
C LEU A 103 39.83 29.82 9.49
N LYS A 104 40.97 30.12 10.13
CA LYS A 104 41.54 31.48 10.21
C LYS A 104 41.87 32.03 8.83
N ASP A 105 42.50 31.25 7.97
CA ASP A 105 42.89 31.71 6.63
C ASP A 105 41.68 32.05 5.76
N GLN A 106 40.58 31.30 5.91
CA GLN A 106 39.31 31.63 5.24
C GLN A 106 38.61 32.86 5.86
N MET A 107 38.71 33.04 7.17
CA MET A 107 38.09 34.18 7.87
C MET A 107 38.90 35.48 7.77
N ARG A 108 40.24 35.41 7.67
CA ARG A 108 41.16 36.57 7.54
C ARG A 108 40.91 37.37 6.27
N ALA A 109 40.36 36.74 5.23
CA ALA A 109 39.95 37.43 4.02
C ALA A 109 38.85 38.48 4.29
N ASN A 110 38.00 38.22 5.30
CA ASN A 110 36.77 38.98 5.54
C ASN A 110 36.78 39.71 6.89
N HIS A 111 37.61 39.31 7.87
CA HIS A 111 37.61 39.86 9.23
C HIS A 111 39.00 40.34 9.67
N GLU A 112 39.07 41.56 10.21
CA GLU A 112 40.32 42.18 10.68
C GLU A 112 40.74 41.69 12.08
N ASN A 113 39.81 41.16 12.88
CA ASN A 113 40.03 40.80 14.30
C ASN A 113 40.12 39.28 14.55
N VAL A 114 40.38 38.48 13.51
CA VAL A 114 40.39 37.00 13.61
C VAL A 114 41.41 36.50 14.61
N ASP A 115 42.60 37.11 14.62
CA ASP A 115 43.71 36.69 15.48
C ASP A 115 43.53 37.07 16.95
N ASP A 116 42.66 38.04 17.25
CA ASP A 116 42.32 38.44 18.62
C ASP A 116 41.33 37.47 19.27
N ILE A 117 40.42 36.87 18.48
CA ILE A 117 39.38 35.95 18.96
C ILE A 117 39.85 34.49 18.87
N PHE A 118 40.62 34.17 17.83
CA PHE A 118 41.25 32.87 17.67
C PHE A 118 42.76 33.02 17.84
N PRO A 119 43.31 32.87 19.05
CA PRO A 119 44.76 32.85 19.25
C PRO A 119 45.39 31.58 18.66
N ASP A 120 46.67 31.62 18.29
CA ASP A 120 47.40 30.46 17.73
C ASP A 120 47.64 29.33 18.75
N TYR A 121 47.59 29.68 20.04
CA TYR A 121 47.71 28.74 21.16
C TYR A 121 46.64 29.08 22.22
N PRO A 122 45.40 28.61 22.04
CA PRO A 122 44.35 28.87 23.02
C PRO A 122 44.60 28.04 24.29
N ASN A 123 44.55 28.69 25.47
CA ASN A 123 44.67 28.00 26.77
C ASN A 123 43.43 27.16 27.11
N GLU A 124 42.30 27.43 26.44
CA GLU A 124 41.02 26.73 26.57
C GLU A 124 40.61 26.19 25.20
N PRO A 125 39.93 25.02 25.13
CA PRO A 125 39.44 24.51 23.86
C PRO A 125 38.41 25.48 23.29
N LEU A 126 38.73 26.05 22.13
CA LEU A 126 37.81 26.90 21.38
C LEU A 126 36.58 26.08 20.99
N THR A 127 35.44 26.74 20.90
CA THR A 127 34.15 26.13 20.58
C THR A 127 33.47 26.87 19.44
N ALA A 128 32.42 26.26 18.87
CA ALA A 128 31.59 26.91 17.84
C ALA A 128 31.02 28.27 18.30
N ALA A 129 30.87 28.50 19.62
CA ALA A 129 30.42 29.78 20.16
C ALA A 129 31.45 30.91 19.97
N ASP A 130 32.75 30.60 19.89
CA ASP A 130 33.80 31.60 19.67
C ASP A 130 33.77 32.17 18.24
N VAL A 131 33.24 31.40 17.27
CA VAL A 131 32.96 31.91 15.90
C VAL A 131 31.91 33.01 15.94
N LEU A 132 30.92 32.93 16.84
CA LEU A 132 29.89 33.98 16.98
C LEU A 132 30.48 35.29 17.52
N LYS A 133 31.54 35.23 18.32
CA LYS A 133 32.21 36.42 18.86
C LYS A 133 32.81 37.31 17.77
N LEU A 134 33.20 36.74 16.62
CA LEU A 134 33.63 37.53 15.44
C LEU A 134 32.52 38.47 14.93
N TYR A 135 31.27 38.14 15.20
CA TYR A 135 30.09 38.83 14.70
C TYR A 135 29.34 39.61 15.79
N GLU A 136 29.85 39.64 17.01
CA GLU A 136 29.28 40.42 18.12
C GLU A 136 29.40 41.94 17.91
N SER A 137 30.30 42.39 17.01
CA SER A 137 30.61 43.81 16.82
C SER A 137 30.06 44.47 15.54
N ARG A 138 29.42 43.73 14.62
CA ARG A 138 28.88 44.30 13.36
C ARG A 138 27.61 43.60 12.88
N ASP A 139 26.76 44.36 12.18
CA ASP A 139 25.49 43.94 11.56
C ASP A 139 25.55 42.51 11.00
N GLY A 140 24.56 41.67 11.33
CA GLY A 140 24.45 40.26 10.90
C GLY A 140 24.40 40.03 9.38
N GLY A 141 24.39 41.11 8.58
CA GLY A 141 24.63 41.04 7.13
C GLY A 141 26.00 40.46 6.77
N LYS A 142 27.05 40.78 7.54
CA LYS A 142 28.41 40.27 7.28
C LYS A 142 28.49 38.75 7.49
N LEU A 143 27.87 38.25 8.56
CA LEU A 143 27.75 36.81 8.84
C LEU A 143 27.01 36.07 7.70
N SER A 144 25.92 36.65 7.22
CA SER A 144 25.13 36.06 6.12
C SER A 144 25.94 35.94 4.82
N ASP A 145 26.75 36.95 4.50
CA ASP A 145 27.61 36.94 3.30
C ASP A 145 28.81 36.00 3.46
N ASP A 146 29.39 35.91 4.65
CA ASP A 146 30.48 34.97 4.95
C ASP A 146 30.01 33.52 4.87
N LEU A 147 28.84 33.21 5.42
CA LEU A 147 28.24 31.88 5.29
C LEU A 147 27.90 31.51 3.86
N ARG A 148 27.38 32.48 3.08
CA ARG A 148 27.16 32.27 1.65
C ARG A 148 28.47 31.99 0.93
N SER A 149 29.55 32.67 1.29
CA SER A 149 30.88 32.47 0.71
C SER A 149 31.48 31.10 1.09
N LEU A 150 31.21 30.63 2.30
CA LEU A 150 31.59 29.29 2.79
C LEU A 150 30.66 28.17 2.28
N GLY A 151 29.61 28.52 1.52
CA GLY A 151 28.64 27.56 0.97
C GLY A 151 27.63 27.04 2.00
N ILE A 152 27.53 27.67 3.16
CA ILE A 152 26.73 27.23 4.29
C ILE A 152 25.36 27.91 4.28
N LEU A 153 24.31 27.13 4.03
CA LEU A 153 22.93 27.61 3.84
C LEU A 153 22.09 27.50 5.12
N CYS A 154 22.31 28.38 6.10
CA CYS A 154 21.67 28.28 7.41
C CYS A 154 20.26 28.88 7.48
N GLY A 155 20.01 29.99 6.80
CA GLY A 155 18.71 30.68 6.80
C GLY A 155 17.58 29.91 6.10
N LEU A 156 17.91 28.91 5.27
CA LEU A 156 16.96 27.96 4.69
C LEU A 156 16.76 26.72 5.57
N SER A 157 17.74 26.39 6.43
CA SER A 157 17.78 25.12 7.15
C SER A 157 16.72 24.99 8.24
N GLU A 158 16.29 26.07 8.90
CA GLU A 158 15.31 26.01 9.98
C GLU A 158 13.89 25.84 9.44
N THR A 159 13.55 26.57 8.37
CA THR A 159 12.29 26.39 7.62
C THR A 159 12.26 25.02 6.97
N ILE A 160 13.39 24.53 6.44
CA ILE A 160 13.51 23.19 5.88
C ILE A 160 13.44 22.13 6.98
N ALA A 161 14.04 22.31 8.15
CA ALA A 161 13.99 21.36 9.26
C ALA A 161 12.58 21.26 9.88
N LEU A 162 11.90 22.39 10.04
CA LEU A 162 10.48 22.44 10.42
C LEU A 162 9.61 21.79 9.34
N SER A 163 9.85 22.08 8.07
CA SER A 163 9.12 21.45 6.96
C SER A 163 9.39 19.95 6.87
N LEU A 164 10.62 19.51 7.14
CA LEU A 164 11.03 18.11 7.15
C LEU A 164 10.48 17.37 8.37
N SER A 165 10.40 18.00 9.54
CA SER A 165 9.77 17.45 10.74
C SER A 165 8.26 17.28 10.55
N VAL A 166 7.58 18.29 9.99
CA VAL A 166 6.17 18.18 9.59
C VAL A 166 6.00 17.13 8.49
N CYS A 167 6.93 17.04 7.54
CA CYS A 167 6.95 15.97 6.54
C CYS A 167 7.16 14.59 7.18
N ASP A 168 7.97 14.45 8.22
CA ASP A 168 8.23 13.17 8.88
C ASP A 168 6.99 12.63 9.58
N ASP A 169 6.32 13.49 10.37
CA ASP A 169 5.05 13.16 11.03
C ASP A 169 3.96 12.78 10.02
N THR A 170 3.87 13.55 8.92
CA THR A 170 2.90 13.28 7.85
C THR A 170 3.24 12.01 7.08
N LEU A 171 4.52 11.73 6.79
CA LEU A 171 4.97 10.50 6.15
C LEU A 171 4.69 9.27 7.02
N HIS A 172 4.99 9.34 8.33
CA HIS A 172 4.70 8.26 9.27
C HIS A 172 3.20 7.98 9.38
N ARG A 173 2.38 9.04 9.40
CA ARG A 173 0.92 8.91 9.38
C ARG A 173 0.43 8.26 8.08
N ILE A 174 0.90 8.71 6.92
CA ILE A 174 0.55 8.13 5.62
C ILE A 174 1.03 6.67 5.54
N ALA A 175 2.20 6.34 6.09
CA ALA A 175 2.69 4.97 6.19
C ALA A 175 1.75 4.07 6.99
N ALA A 176 1.27 4.57 8.13
CA ALA A 176 0.35 3.84 9.01
C ALA A 176 -1.03 3.67 8.35
N GLU A 177 -1.56 4.72 7.72
CA GLU A 177 -2.83 4.68 6.99
C GLU A 177 -2.76 3.76 5.77
N SER A 178 -1.66 3.79 5.02
CA SER A 178 -1.41 2.89 3.89
C SER A 178 -1.40 1.42 4.33
N ARG A 179 -0.72 1.10 5.45
CA ARG A 179 -0.75 -0.25 6.04
C ARG A 179 -2.16 -0.68 6.43
N ARG A 180 -2.94 0.21 7.05
CA ARG A 180 -4.35 -0.07 7.42
C ARG A 180 -5.23 -0.27 6.19
N ALA A 181 -5.07 0.56 5.16
CA ALA A 181 -5.80 0.44 3.90
C ALA A 181 -5.49 -0.88 3.19
N LYS A 182 -4.22 -1.31 3.18
CA LYS A 182 -3.79 -2.62 2.68
C LYS A 182 -4.54 -3.77 3.35
N THR A 183 -4.60 -3.77 4.68
CA THR A 183 -5.28 -4.82 5.44
C THR A 183 -6.78 -4.83 5.13
N ARG A 184 -7.43 -3.67 5.10
CA ARG A 184 -8.86 -3.56 4.76
C ARG A 184 -9.17 -4.07 3.35
N LEU A 185 -8.33 -3.76 2.36
CA LEU A 185 -8.49 -4.26 1.00
C LEU A 185 -8.43 -5.78 0.94
N ARG A 186 -7.50 -6.41 1.69
CA ARG A 186 -7.41 -7.87 1.79
C ARG A 186 -8.63 -8.49 2.44
N GLU A 187 -9.15 -7.88 3.50
CA GLU A 187 -10.37 -8.35 4.19
C GLU A 187 -11.60 -8.26 3.28
N VAL A 188 -11.79 -7.13 2.59
CA VAL A 188 -12.92 -6.94 1.65
C VAL A 188 -12.81 -7.92 0.49
N PHE A 189 -11.61 -8.13 -0.05
CA PHE A 189 -11.40 -9.09 -1.12
C PHE A 189 -11.68 -10.53 -0.67
N ALA A 190 -11.20 -10.93 0.52
CA ALA A 190 -11.47 -12.24 1.07
C ALA A 190 -12.97 -12.47 1.30
N ALA A 191 -13.70 -11.47 1.81
CA ALA A 191 -15.15 -11.53 1.98
C ALA A 191 -15.89 -11.63 0.64
N SER A 192 -15.48 -10.85 -0.36
CA SER A 192 -16.06 -10.89 -1.70
C SER A 192 -15.84 -12.23 -2.38
N LYS A 193 -14.61 -12.76 -2.30
CA LYS A 193 -14.26 -14.07 -2.86
C LYS A 193 -15.09 -15.18 -2.20
N GLN A 194 -15.16 -15.20 -0.87
CA GLN A 194 -15.95 -16.17 -0.13
C GLN A 194 -17.43 -16.12 -0.54
N SER A 195 -18.01 -14.92 -0.67
CA SER A 195 -19.40 -14.75 -1.11
C SER A 195 -19.64 -15.29 -2.52
N LEU A 196 -18.70 -15.09 -3.44
CA LEU A 196 -18.81 -15.62 -4.81
C LEU A 196 -18.63 -17.15 -4.85
N GLU A 197 -17.74 -17.70 -4.03
CA GLU A 197 -17.60 -19.15 -3.88
C GLU A 197 -18.85 -19.80 -3.27
N ASP A 198 -19.48 -19.13 -2.29
CA ASP A 198 -20.76 -19.57 -1.72
C ASP A 198 -21.88 -19.56 -2.78
N GLN A 199 -21.98 -18.49 -3.58
CA GLN A 199 -22.91 -18.45 -4.71
C GLN A 199 -22.66 -19.56 -5.73
N ALA A 200 -21.39 -19.81 -6.10
CA ALA A 200 -21.04 -20.91 -7.00
C ALA A 200 -21.44 -22.28 -6.44
N ARG A 201 -21.24 -22.52 -5.14
CA ARG A 201 -21.68 -23.75 -4.46
C ARG A 201 -23.19 -23.92 -4.51
N ASP A 202 -23.95 -22.85 -4.29
CA ASP A 202 -25.40 -22.93 -4.29
C ASP A 202 -25.97 -23.15 -5.70
N ILE A 203 -25.39 -22.52 -6.73
CA ILE A 203 -25.75 -22.80 -8.12
C ILE A 203 -25.40 -24.25 -8.51
N HIS A 204 -24.27 -24.79 -8.04
CA HIS A 204 -23.92 -26.19 -8.26
C HIS A 204 -24.95 -27.16 -7.65
N LYS A 205 -25.41 -26.90 -6.42
CA LYS A 205 -26.49 -27.70 -5.81
C LYS A 205 -27.80 -27.61 -6.60
N LEU A 206 -28.12 -26.44 -7.17
CA LEU A 206 -29.28 -26.29 -8.05
C LEU A 206 -29.12 -27.12 -9.32
N GLN A 207 -27.94 -27.15 -9.93
CA GLN A 207 -27.65 -28.01 -11.08
C GLN A 207 -27.81 -29.51 -10.75
N GLU A 208 -27.32 -29.96 -9.59
CA GLU A 208 -27.48 -31.35 -9.15
C GLU A 208 -28.95 -31.71 -8.97
N LYS A 209 -29.72 -30.84 -8.30
CA LYS A 209 -31.15 -31.04 -8.10
C LYS A 209 -31.93 -31.00 -9.41
N GLU A 210 -31.53 -30.17 -10.36
CA GLU A 210 -32.11 -30.13 -11.69
C GLU A 210 -31.82 -31.41 -12.48
N ALA A 211 -30.59 -31.94 -12.39
CA ALA A 211 -30.23 -33.23 -12.99
C ALA A 211 -31.02 -34.40 -12.39
N GLU A 212 -31.23 -34.41 -11.07
CA GLU A 212 -32.09 -35.38 -10.40
C GLU A 212 -33.55 -35.27 -10.87
N ASN A 213 -34.08 -34.05 -10.98
CA ASN A 213 -35.44 -33.82 -11.49
C ASN A 213 -35.58 -34.28 -12.95
N GLU A 214 -34.58 -34.01 -13.81
CA GLU A 214 -34.59 -34.47 -15.20
C GLU A 214 -34.61 -36.01 -15.27
N LEU A 215 -33.83 -36.67 -14.41
CA LEU A 215 -33.78 -38.13 -14.34
C LEU A 215 -35.13 -38.70 -13.86
N GLN A 216 -35.76 -38.08 -12.86
CA GLN A 216 -37.11 -38.45 -12.42
C GLN A 216 -38.15 -38.26 -13.53
N LEU A 217 -38.06 -37.17 -14.29
CA LEU A 217 -38.98 -36.89 -15.40
C LEU A 217 -38.87 -37.98 -16.48
N ARG A 218 -37.64 -38.35 -16.87
CA ARG A 218 -37.39 -39.44 -17.84
C ARG A 218 -37.93 -40.77 -17.35
N LEU A 219 -37.70 -41.13 -16.09
CA LEU A 219 -38.24 -42.36 -15.49
C LEU A 219 -39.78 -42.35 -15.45
N SER A 220 -40.39 -41.17 -15.25
CA SER A 220 -41.85 -41.04 -15.28
C SER A 220 -42.42 -41.19 -16.69
N ASP A 221 -41.77 -40.61 -17.71
CA ASP A 221 -42.16 -40.74 -19.11
C ASP A 221 -42.03 -42.20 -19.59
N GLU A 222 -40.97 -42.90 -19.20
CA GLU A 222 -40.80 -44.35 -19.47
C GLU A 222 -41.91 -45.19 -18.84
N LYS A 223 -42.31 -44.89 -17.60
CA LYS A 223 -43.45 -45.57 -16.94
C LYS A 223 -44.77 -45.30 -17.64
N VAL A 224 -45.00 -44.07 -18.10
CA VAL A 224 -46.21 -43.71 -18.87
C VAL A 224 -46.21 -44.43 -20.23
N ALA A 225 -45.07 -44.52 -20.92
CA ALA A 225 -44.96 -45.28 -22.17
C ALA A 225 -45.19 -46.79 -21.97
N ALA A 226 -44.65 -47.37 -20.89
CA ALA A 226 -44.86 -48.78 -20.53
C ALA A 226 -46.32 -49.09 -20.18
N SER A 227 -47.01 -48.17 -19.49
CA SER A 227 -48.43 -48.32 -19.18
C SER A 227 -49.34 -48.11 -20.40
N ALA A 228 -48.98 -47.21 -21.32
CA ALA A 228 -49.71 -47.03 -22.59
C ALA A 228 -49.58 -48.25 -23.51
N THR A 229 -48.39 -48.87 -23.57
CA THR A 229 -48.16 -50.09 -24.36
C THR A 229 -48.90 -51.30 -23.79
N SER A 230 -48.90 -51.47 -22.46
CA SER A 230 -49.69 -52.55 -21.82
C SER A 230 -51.20 -52.35 -22.01
N LEU A 231 -51.70 -51.12 -21.92
CA LEU A 231 -53.10 -50.79 -22.19
C LEU A 231 -53.48 -51.03 -23.66
N SER A 232 -52.60 -50.70 -24.60
CA SER A 232 -52.78 -51.00 -26.03
C SER A 232 -52.86 -52.50 -26.30
N LYS A 233 -52.00 -53.30 -25.63
CA LYS A 233 -52.03 -54.76 -25.70
C LYS A 233 -53.34 -55.32 -25.13
N ALA A 234 -53.77 -54.87 -23.95
CA ALA A 234 -55.03 -55.27 -23.33
C ALA A 234 -56.24 -54.94 -24.22
N LYS A 235 -56.24 -53.78 -24.90
CA LYS A 235 -57.30 -53.39 -25.84
C LYS A 235 -57.37 -54.33 -27.05
N ARG A 236 -56.22 -54.73 -27.60
CA ARG A 236 -56.17 -55.71 -28.71
C ARG A 236 -56.69 -57.08 -28.29
N GLU A 237 -56.30 -57.56 -27.11
CA GLU A 237 -56.77 -58.83 -26.55
C GLU A 237 -58.29 -58.80 -26.31
N LEU A 238 -58.82 -57.71 -25.76
CA LEU A 238 -60.26 -57.54 -25.54
C LEU A 238 -61.04 -57.48 -26.86
N SER A 239 -60.53 -56.78 -27.88
CA SER A 239 -61.12 -56.80 -29.23
C SER A 239 -61.12 -58.21 -29.84
N SER A 240 -60.03 -58.96 -29.69
CA SER A 240 -59.93 -60.35 -30.16
C SER A 240 -60.95 -61.25 -29.44
N ALA A 241 -61.05 -61.16 -28.12
CA ALA A 241 -62.03 -61.89 -27.33
C ALA A 241 -63.47 -61.54 -27.72
N LYS A 242 -63.76 -60.26 -27.98
CA LYS A 242 -65.07 -59.82 -28.49
C LYS A 242 -65.40 -60.45 -29.84
N HIS A 243 -64.45 -60.50 -30.77
CA HIS A 243 -64.65 -61.17 -32.06
C HIS A 243 -64.86 -62.68 -31.91
N ALA A 244 -64.09 -63.35 -31.04
CA ALA A 244 -64.29 -64.76 -30.75
C ALA A 244 -65.69 -65.06 -30.16
N LEU A 245 -66.19 -64.20 -29.26
CA LEU A 245 -67.55 -64.32 -28.72
C LEU A 245 -68.63 -64.08 -29.77
N LEU A 246 -68.44 -63.13 -30.68
CA LEU A 246 -69.37 -62.91 -31.80
C LEU A 246 -69.40 -64.12 -32.76
N ASN A 247 -68.24 -64.72 -33.04
CA ASN A 247 -68.17 -65.94 -33.86
C ASN A 247 -68.83 -67.13 -33.16
N LEU A 248 -68.62 -67.30 -31.85
CA LEU A 248 -69.30 -68.34 -31.07
C LEU A 248 -70.81 -68.13 -31.03
N ARG A 249 -71.28 -66.88 -30.92
CA ARG A 249 -72.71 -66.57 -30.99
C ARG A 249 -73.30 -66.91 -32.35
N ALA A 250 -72.60 -66.59 -33.44
CA ALA A 250 -73.04 -66.95 -34.79
C ALA A 250 -73.15 -68.47 -34.99
N LEU A 251 -72.32 -69.27 -34.30
CA LEU A 251 -72.38 -70.73 -34.31
C LEU A 251 -73.52 -71.32 -33.44
N VAL A 252 -74.10 -70.53 -32.54
CA VAL A 252 -75.22 -70.96 -31.68
C VAL A 252 -76.58 -70.52 -32.26
N ASP A 253 -76.58 -69.51 -33.14
CA ASP A 253 -77.76 -68.98 -33.82
C ASP A 253 -78.05 -69.69 -35.19
N GLU A 254 -77.27 -70.72 -35.57
CA GLU A 254 -77.54 -71.71 -36.65
C GLU A 254 -78.18 -73.00 -36.10
#